data_AF-A0A4V1CBV4-F1
#
_entry.id   AF-A0A4V1CBV4-F1
#
_cell.length_a   1.000
_cell.length_b   1.000
_cell.length_c   1.000
_cell.angle_alpha   90.00
_cell.angle_beta   90.00
_cell.angle_gamma   90.00
#
_symmetry.space_group_name_H-M   'P 1'
#
loop_
_entity.id
_entity.type
_entity.pdbx_description
1 polymer ?
#
loop_
_entity_poly.entity_id
_entity_poly.type
_entity_poly.pdbx_seq_one_letter_code
_entity_poly.pdbx_strand_id
1 'polypeptide(L)'
;MKSTLFLASLLTSVLTFASCNNSNAKPLAVKPVEKPVTTSDTKIQVALLLDTSNSMDGLIDQAKSRLWNIVNTLTTLKYDGKTPNIEIALYEYGNDNLSPDVNFIRQVTPLTTDLDLISEKLFSLRTNGGNEYCGAVIQDATKQLKWDDGTSNMKLVYIAGNEGFNQGGVNYKESINKALQNNIYVNTIFCGNQSTGVQLLWKDGADAGKGKYFNIDSNQVVQYIATPYDDQISKCNDKINTTYVGYGYLGESKKMSQAVQDQNAESVSKSNKTERAVSKSKAVYKNESWDLVDKVKQDKDAITKLKKEELPKEYQNKSKEEIKQIVAEKAVEREKIQKEISELAKKRQEFIDAEAKKTKSQDDLGNAISSSIVTLAKAKGYTIE
;
A
#
# COMPACT_ATOMS: atom_id res chain seq x y z
N MET A 1 70.04 -11.31 40.64
CA MET A 1 70.45 -12.24 39.55
C MET A 1 69.54 -11.98 38.34
N LYS A 2 70.15 -11.55 37.21
CA LYS A 2 69.67 -11.52 35.80
C LYS A 2 68.25 -10.95 35.55
N SER A 3 68.01 -9.69 35.13
CA SER A 3 68.45 -8.90 33.95
C SER A 3 68.04 -9.47 32.58
N THR A 4 67.09 -8.79 31.93
CA THR A 4 66.80 -8.63 30.47
C THR A 4 65.54 -7.73 30.39
N LEU A 5 65.53 -6.41 30.15
CA LEU A 5 65.94 -5.56 28.99
C LEU A 5 65.16 -5.85 27.69
N PHE A 6 64.32 -4.92 27.25
CA PHE A 6 64.13 -4.42 25.86
C PHE A 6 63.06 -3.29 25.88
N LEU A 7 63.45 -2.01 25.94
CA LEU A 7 63.78 -1.06 24.86
C LEU A 7 62.56 -0.30 24.31
N ALA A 8 62.50 0.98 24.68
CA ALA A 8 61.60 1.99 24.14
C ALA A 8 62.18 2.59 22.85
N SER A 9 61.32 2.88 21.88
CA SER A 9 61.66 3.73 20.72
C SER A 9 60.52 4.71 20.46
N LEU A 10 60.76 5.94 20.91
CA LEU A 10 60.01 7.15 20.61
C LEU A 10 60.48 7.65 19.24
N LEU A 11 59.57 7.85 18.27
CA LEU A 11 59.88 8.54 17.01
C LEU A 11 59.08 9.84 16.92
N THR A 12 59.77 10.94 17.18
CA THR A 12 59.39 12.31 16.83
C THR A 12 59.83 12.61 15.40
N SER A 13 58.91 13.05 14.54
CA SER A 13 59.23 13.63 13.23
C SER A 13 58.52 14.96 13.03
N VAL A 14 59.28 16.01 13.36
CA VAL A 14 59.42 17.35 12.78
C VAL A 14 58.33 17.85 11.82
N LEU A 15 57.67 18.94 12.24
CA LEU A 15 56.95 19.90 11.40
C LEU A 15 57.93 20.73 10.55
N THR A 16 57.75 20.73 9.24
CA THR A 16 58.29 21.78 8.35
C THR A 16 57.14 22.57 7.76
N PHE A 17 56.99 23.82 8.22
CA PHE A 17 56.17 24.82 7.56
C PHE A 17 56.95 25.40 6.38
N ALA A 18 56.48 25.16 5.16
CA ALA A 18 56.82 25.97 4.00
C ALA A 18 55.54 26.70 3.56
N SER A 19 55.50 28.00 3.83
CA SER A 19 54.52 28.92 3.28
C SER A 19 54.95 29.30 1.87
N CYS A 20 54.07 29.10 0.89
CA CYS A 20 54.13 29.76 -0.42
C CYS A 20 52.70 30.05 -0.85
N ASN A 21 52.33 31.33 -0.76
CA ASN A 21 51.20 31.93 -1.44
C ASN A 21 51.42 31.78 -2.95
N ASN A 22 50.46 31.22 -3.69
CA ASN A 22 50.25 31.65 -5.06
C ASN A 22 48.78 31.51 -5.49
N SER A 23 48.26 32.64 -5.97
CA SER A 23 46.92 32.85 -6.50
C SER A 23 46.75 32.13 -7.85
N ASN A 24 45.48 31.80 -8.17
CA ASN A 24 44.96 31.17 -9.39
C ASN A 24 44.83 29.64 -9.37
N ALA A 25 43.79 29.14 -8.69
CA ALA A 25 43.11 27.91 -9.08
C ALA A 25 41.60 28.15 -9.12
N LYS A 26 40.98 27.97 -10.29
CA LYS A 26 39.52 27.99 -10.46
C LYS A 26 38.89 26.94 -9.54
N PRO A 27 37.73 27.20 -8.91
CA PRO A 27 37.02 26.18 -8.16
C PRO A 27 36.64 25.05 -9.14
N LEU A 28 37.13 23.84 -8.89
CA LEU A 28 36.63 22.65 -9.54
C LEU A 28 35.17 22.49 -9.12
N ALA A 29 34.25 22.68 -10.08
CA ALA A 29 32.84 22.37 -9.89
C ALA A 29 32.73 20.89 -9.51
N VAL A 30 32.34 20.63 -8.26
CA VAL A 30 31.96 19.31 -7.79
C VAL A 30 30.71 18.93 -8.57
N LYS A 31 30.87 18.07 -9.58
CA LYS A 31 29.71 17.46 -10.25
C LYS A 31 28.93 16.68 -9.18
N PRO A 32 27.61 16.89 -9.04
CA PRO A 32 26.79 16.03 -8.22
C PRO A 32 26.99 14.60 -8.71
N VAL A 33 27.37 13.70 -7.82
CA VAL A 33 27.33 12.26 -8.09
C VAL A 33 25.84 11.94 -8.24
N GLU A 34 25.37 11.84 -9.48
CA GLU A 34 24.08 11.22 -9.78
C GLU A 34 24.15 9.79 -9.26
N LYS A 35 23.52 9.57 -8.09
CA LYS A 35 23.21 8.21 -7.65
C LYS A 35 22.36 7.56 -8.74
N PRO A 36 22.66 6.32 -9.15
CA PRO A 36 21.83 5.64 -10.13
C PRO A 36 20.39 5.61 -9.64
N VAL A 37 19.44 5.89 -10.54
CA VAL A 37 18.01 5.68 -10.30
C VAL A 37 17.77 4.17 -10.28
N THR A 38 18.14 3.53 -9.17
CA THR A 38 17.56 2.24 -8.79
C THR A 38 16.14 2.50 -8.33
N THR A 39 15.22 1.70 -8.85
CA THR A 39 13.88 1.48 -8.29
C THR A 39 13.95 1.50 -6.77
N SER A 40 13.00 2.15 -6.10
CA SER A 40 12.92 2.15 -4.64
C SER A 40 12.93 0.70 -4.13
N ASP A 41 14.04 0.27 -3.52
CA ASP A 41 14.12 -1.01 -2.80
C ASP A 41 13.22 -1.01 -1.55
N THR A 42 12.78 0.17 -1.11
CA THR A 42 11.86 0.33 0.00
C THR A 42 10.44 -0.08 -0.37
N LYS A 43 9.82 -0.90 0.49
CA LYS A 43 8.44 -1.35 0.41
C LYS A 43 7.61 -0.93 1.62
N ILE A 44 6.31 -0.77 1.39
CA ILE A 44 5.30 -0.76 2.43
C ILE A 44 4.40 -1.97 2.20
N GLN A 45 4.43 -2.91 3.14
CA GLN A 45 3.67 -4.15 3.10
C GLN A 45 2.58 -4.10 4.17
N VAL A 46 1.32 -4.23 3.76
CA VAL A 46 0.16 -4.15 4.65
C VAL A 46 -0.67 -5.42 4.54
N ALA A 47 -0.92 -6.10 5.64
CA ALA A 47 -1.89 -7.19 5.72
C ALA A 47 -3.15 -6.71 6.44
N LEU A 48 -4.29 -6.78 5.75
CA LEU A 48 -5.61 -6.53 6.32
C LEU A 48 -6.23 -7.88 6.71
N LEU A 49 -6.41 -8.11 8.01
CA LEU A 49 -7.05 -9.31 8.55
C LEU A 49 -8.44 -8.91 9.02
N LEU A 50 -9.47 -9.27 8.25
CA LEU A 50 -10.85 -8.83 8.50
C LEU A 50 -11.67 -9.99 9.05
N ASP A 51 -12.33 -9.76 10.17
CA ASP A 51 -13.35 -10.69 10.64
C ASP A 51 -14.52 -10.70 9.64
N THR A 52 -14.93 -11.90 9.23
CA THR A 52 -16.12 -12.15 8.40
C THR A 52 -17.16 -13.00 9.14
N SER A 53 -17.24 -12.88 10.46
CA SER A 53 -18.35 -13.36 11.29
C SER A 53 -19.67 -12.65 10.96
N ASN A 54 -20.80 -13.23 11.39
CA ASN A 54 -22.16 -12.77 11.06
C ASN A 54 -22.44 -11.28 11.36
N SER A 55 -21.73 -10.69 12.30
CA SER A 55 -21.97 -9.30 12.73
C SER A 55 -21.12 -8.26 11.99
N MET A 56 -20.24 -8.70 11.08
CA MET A 56 -19.19 -7.87 10.49
C MET A 56 -19.50 -7.28 9.11
N ASP A 57 -20.76 -7.28 8.67
CA ASP A 57 -21.14 -6.66 7.37
C ASP A 57 -20.70 -5.20 7.30
N GLY A 58 -20.93 -4.45 8.38
CA GLY A 58 -20.50 -3.06 8.49
C GLY A 58 -18.97 -2.88 8.38
N LEU A 59 -18.18 -3.77 8.97
CA LEU A 59 -16.71 -3.74 8.84
C LEU A 59 -16.29 -3.93 7.38
N ILE A 60 -16.88 -4.91 6.70
CA ILE A 60 -16.59 -5.20 5.30
C ILE A 60 -17.02 -4.04 4.39
N ASP A 61 -18.16 -3.41 4.66
CA ASP A 61 -18.62 -2.25 3.90
C ASP A 61 -17.76 -1.00 4.14
N GLN A 62 -17.26 -0.79 5.35
CA GLN A 62 -16.27 0.24 5.63
C GLN A 62 -14.94 -0.04 4.91
N ALA A 63 -14.49 -1.29 4.88
CA ALA A 63 -13.28 -1.67 4.14
C ALA A 63 -13.44 -1.38 2.63
N LYS A 64 -14.56 -1.77 2.01
CA LYS A 64 -14.87 -1.43 0.60
C LYS A 64 -14.89 0.07 0.35
N SER A 65 -15.38 0.84 1.32
CA SER A 65 -15.48 2.30 1.29
C SER A 65 -14.16 3.04 1.47
N ARG A 66 -13.20 2.43 2.16
CA ARG A 66 -11.95 3.08 2.57
C ARG A 66 -10.70 2.52 1.88
N LEU A 67 -10.80 1.43 1.11
CA LEU A 67 -9.66 0.84 0.39
C LEU A 67 -8.85 1.88 -0.38
N TRP A 68 -9.52 2.67 -1.24
CA TRP A 68 -8.83 3.65 -2.09
C TRP A 68 -8.27 4.83 -1.29
N ASN A 69 -8.90 5.21 -0.18
CA ASN A 69 -8.36 6.22 0.74
C ASN A 69 -7.06 5.74 1.42
N ILE A 70 -7.02 4.47 1.87
CA ILE A 70 -5.83 3.85 2.45
C ILE A 70 -4.71 3.80 1.41
N VAL A 71 -5.01 3.34 0.19
CA VAL A 71 -4.06 3.33 -0.93
C VAL A 71 -3.53 4.75 -1.19
N ASN A 72 -4.41 5.74 -1.33
CA ASN A 72 -4.03 7.12 -1.59
C ASN A 72 -3.13 7.68 -0.49
N THR A 73 -3.44 7.40 0.78
CA THR A 73 -2.57 7.77 1.92
C THR A 73 -1.19 7.15 1.80
N LEU A 74 -1.10 5.86 1.52
CA LEU A 74 0.19 5.18 1.33
C LEU A 74 1.01 5.80 0.18
N THR A 75 0.36 6.32 -0.87
CA THR A 75 1.06 6.95 -2.01
C THR A 75 1.74 8.28 -1.69
N THR A 76 1.30 8.96 -0.61
CA THR A 76 1.90 10.21 -0.13
C THR A 76 3.25 9.99 0.54
N LEU A 77 3.54 8.76 0.96
CA LEU A 77 4.75 8.45 1.70
C LEU A 77 5.95 8.34 0.77
N LYS A 78 7.05 8.99 1.17
CA LYS A 78 8.36 8.86 0.52
C LYS A 78 9.39 8.39 1.50
N TYR A 79 10.33 7.59 1.02
CA TYR A 79 11.55 7.23 1.74
C TYR A 79 12.75 7.72 0.93
N ASP A 80 13.59 8.57 1.51
CA ASP A 80 14.70 9.24 0.81
C ASP A 80 14.27 9.90 -0.52
N GLY A 81 13.11 10.56 -0.53
CA GLY A 81 12.55 11.22 -1.72
C GLY A 81 12.01 10.27 -2.81
N LYS A 82 12.01 8.95 -2.57
CA LYS A 82 11.47 7.95 -3.51
C LYS A 82 10.13 7.40 -3.04
N THR A 83 9.24 7.13 -3.98
CA THR A 83 7.97 6.43 -3.72
C THR A 83 8.23 4.95 -3.44
N PRO A 84 7.84 4.42 -2.27
CA PRO A 84 7.94 2.99 -1.96
C PRO A 84 7.02 2.15 -2.86
N ASN A 85 7.38 0.88 -3.06
CA ASN A 85 6.42 -0.09 -3.58
C ASN A 85 5.39 -0.43 -2.50
N ILE A 86 4.11 -0.49 -2.87
CA ILE A 86 3.03 -0.83 -1.95
C ILE A 86 2.55 -2.24 -2.29
N GLU A 87 2.53 -3.11 -1.28
CA GLU A 87 1.95 -4.45 -1.38
C GLU A 87 0.88 -4.61 -0.30
N ILE A 88 -0.31 -5.05 -0.70
CA ILE A 88 -1.42 -5.28 0.21
C ILE A 88 -1.80 -6.76 0.16
N ALA A 89 -2.06 -7.35 1.31
CA ALA A 89 -2.63 -8.68 1.47
C ALA A 89 -3.98 -8.58 2.17
N LEU A 90 -4.87 -9.51 1.86
CA LEU A 90 -6.19 -9.61 2.46
C LEU A 90 -6.38 -11.01 3.03
N TYR A 91 -6.75 -11.07 4.30
CA TYR A 91 -7.20 -12.26 4.99
C TYR A 91 -8.62 -12.06 5.45
N GLU A 92 -9.36 -13.16 5.49
CA GLU A 92 -10.55 -13.26 6.30
C GLU A 92 -10.35 -14.30 7.40
N TYR A 93 -11.00 -14.09 8.52
CA TYR A 93 -11.06 -15.04 9.62
C TYR A 93 -12.44 -14.98 10.30
N GLY A 94 -12.76 -15.97 11.13
CA GLY A 94 -14.00 -15.94 11.91
C GLY A 94 -15.25 -16.28 11.10
N ASN A 95 -15.12 -17.05 10.01
CA ASN A 95 -16.22 -17.48 9.14
C ASN A 95 -16.39 -19.01 9.19
N ASP A 96 -17.57 -19.49 9.55
CA ASP A 96 -17.91 -20.91 9.70
C ASP A 96 -17.93 -21.68 8.37
N ASN A 97 -17.94 -21.00 7.22
CA ASN A 97 -17.71 -21.66 5.93
C ASN A 97 -16.24 -22.07 5.71
N LEU A 98 -15.32 -21.58 6.54
CA LEU A 98 -13.91 -21.94 6.49
C LEU A 98 -13.65 -23.18 7.33
N SER A 99 -12.62 -23.95 6.95
CA SER A 99 -12.35 -25.20 7.66
C SER A 99 -11.82 -24.93 9.07
N PRO A 100 -12.34 -25.65 10.11
CA PRO A 100 -11.78 -25.61 11.45
C PRO A 100 -10.33 -26.11 11.50
N ASP A 101 -9.93 -26.99 10.56
CA ASP A 101 -8.56 -27.53 10.49
C ASP A 101 -7.52 -26.44 10.19
N VAL A 102 -7.96 -25.35 9.54
CA VAL A 102 -7.15 -24.15 9.29
C VAL A 102 -7.56 -22.99 10.20
N ASN A 103 -8.17 -23.28 11.35
CA ASN A 103 -8.56 -22.29 12.36
C ASN A 103 -9.54 -21.23 11.82
N PHE A 104 -10.39 -21.58 10.85
CA PHE A 104 -11.30 -20.65 10.17
C PHE A 104 -10.60 -19.45 9.53
N ILE A 105 -9.40 -19.65 8.97
CA ILE A 105 -8.60 -18.60 8.34
C ILE A 105 -8.43 -18.88 6.86
N ARG A 106 -8.51 -17.83 6.05
CA ARG A 106 -8.16 -17.88 4.62
C ARG A 106 -7.35 -16.67 4.22
N GLN A 107 -6.17 -16.92 3.64
CA GLN A 107 -5.47 -15.93 2.82
C GLN A 107 -6.27 -15.72 1.53
N VAL A 108 -6.99 -14.60 1.46
CA VAL A 108 -7.80 -14.24 0.29
C VAL A 108 -6.91 -13.73 -0.84
N THR A 109 -5.91 -12.90 -0.49
CA THR A 109 -4.84 -12.51 -1.40
C THR A 109 -3.48 -12.54 -0.69
N PRO A 110 -2.40 -13.01 -1.37
CA PRO A 110 -1.05 -12.76 -0.89
C PRO A 110 -0.73 -11.26 -1.00
N LEU A 111 0.42 -10.85 -0.45
CA LEU A 111 0.99 -9.53 -0.71
C LEU A 111 1.15 -9.33 -2.21
N THR A 112 0.46 -8.32 -2.75
CA THR A 112 0.42 -8.02 -4.18
C THR A 112 0.36 -6.52 -4.43
N THR A 113 0.87 -6.08 -5.58
CA THR A 113 0.73 -4.72 -6.09
C THR A 113 -0.55 -4.53 -6.93
N ASP A 114 -1.28 -5.61 -7.20
CA ASP A 114 -2.52 -5.60 -7.99
C ASP A 114 -3.69 -5.12 -7.13
N LEU A 115 -3.91 -3.80 -7.13
CA LEU A 115 -4.97 -3.15 -6.34
C LEU A 115 -6.38 -3.51 -6.82
N ASP A 116 -6.55 -3.87 -8.09
CA ASP A 116 -7.84 -4.31 -8.62
C ASP A 116 -8.18 -5.71 -8.14
N LEU A 117 -7.20 -6.60 -8.00
CA LEU A 117 -7.38 -7.90 -7.36
C LEU A 117 -7.79 -7.75 -5.89
N ILE A 118 -7.17 -6.82 -5.15
CA ILE A 118 -7.55 -6.55 -3.75
C ILE A 118 -9.00 -6.07 -3.69
N SER A 119 -9.38 -5.12 -4.54
CA SER A 119 -10.76 -4.63 -4.62
C SER A 119 -11.73 -5.76 -4.99
N GLU A 120 -11.43 -6.56 -6.02
CA GLU A 120 -12.25 -7.69 -6.44
C GLU A 120 -12.50 -8.66 -5.28
N LYS A 121 -11.43 -9.05 -4.58
CA LYS A 121 -11.51 -10.00 -3.47
C LYS A 121 -12.23 -9.42 -2.27
N LEU A 122 -11.99 -8.16 -1.94
CA LEU A 122 -12.70 -7.46 -0.86
C LEU A 122 -14.21 -7.40 -1.13
N PHE A 123 -14.63 -7.10 -2.36
CA PHE A 123 -16.05 -7.10 -2.74
C PHE A 123 -16.67 -8.50 -2.80
N SER A 124 -15.85 -9.55 -2.91
CA SER A 124 -16.30 -10.95 -2.88
C SER A 124 -16.53 -11.51 -1.47
N LEU A 125 -16.02 -10.84 -0.42
CA LEU A 125 -16.19 -11.31 0.96
C LEU A 125 -17.65 -11.34 1.37
N ARG A 126 -18.02 -12.35 2.14
CA ARG A 126 -19.36 -12.56 2.71
C ARG A 126 -19.20 -12.95 4.16
N THR A 127 -20.07 -12.45 5.01
CA THR A 127 -20.10 -12.81 6.42
C THR A 127 -20.86 -14.10 6.63
N ASN A 128 -20.37 -14.98 7.50
CA ASN A 128 -21.12 -16.16 7.94
C ASN A 128 -20.48 -16.82 9.16
N GLY A 129 -21.00 -16.52 10.37
CA GLY A 129 -20.79 -17.23 11.64
C GLY A 129 -19.35 -17.44 12.09
N GLY A 130 -19.08 -17.62 13.37
CA GLY A 130 -17.83 -18.27 13.79
C GLY A 130 -17.04 -17.57 14.88
N ASN A 131 -15.95 -18.24 15.25
CA ASN A 131 -15.09 -17.86 16.36
C ASN A 131 -13.87 -17.10 15.85
N GLU A 132 -13.55 -16.00 16.52
CA GLU A 132 -12.47 -15.10 16.12
C GLU A 132 -11.09 -15.56 16.63
N TYR A 133 -10.35 -16.33 15.83
CA TYR A 133 -9.01 -16.79 16.25
C TYR A 133 -7.89 -15.79 15.90
N CYS A 134 -7.91 -14.61 16.55
CA CYS A 134 -6.96 -13.51 16.31
C CYS A 134 -5.48 -13.97 16.41
N GLY A 135 -5.15 -14.75 17.44
CA GLY A 135 -3.79 -15.26 17.63
C GLY A 135 -3.34 -16.18 16.49
N ALA A 136 -4.26 -16.95 15.90
CA ALA A 136 -3.97 -17.86 14.80
C ALA A 136 -3.82 -17.11 13.46
N VAL A 137 -4.69 -16.14 13.15
CA VAL A 137 -4.60 -15.38 11.89
C VAL A 137 -3.36 -14.50 11.83
N ILE A 138 -2.94 -13.90 12.96
CA ILE A 138 -1.66 -13.18 13.05
C ILE A 138 -0.49 -14.14 12.81
N GLN A 139 -0.55 -15.34 13.38
CA GLN A 139 0.50 -16.35 13.17
C GLN A 139 0.59 -16.77 11.70
N ASP A 140 -0.54 -17.04 11.07
CA ASP A 140 -0.60 -17.48 9.68
C ASP A 140 -0.10 -16.39 8.73
N ALA A 141 -0.62 -15.16 8.87
CA ALA A 141 -0.15 -14.01 8.09
C ALA A 141 1.34 -13.73 8.29
N THR A 142 1.87 -13.91 9.49
CA THR A 142 3.32 -13.76 9.77
C THR A 142 4.16 -14.81 9.03
N LYS A 143 3.67 -16.05 8.93
CA LYS A 143 4.42 -17.19 8.35
C LYS A 143 4.25 -17.33 6.84
N GLN A 144 3.04 -17.13 6.32
CA GLN A 144 2.67 -17.47 4.95
C GLN A 144 2.90 -16.31 3.97
N LEU A 145 2.74 -15.06 4.43
CA LEU A 145 3.00 -13.91 3.58
C LEU A 145 4.51 -13.74 3.35
N LYS A 146 4.85 -13.36 2.11
CA LYS A 146 6.23 -13.08 1.70
C LYS A 146 6.65 -11.68 2.13
N TRP A 147 6.88 -11.50 3.42
CA TRP A 147 7.43 -10.27 3.98
C TRP A 147 8.87 -10.05 3.51
N ASP A 148 9.18 -8.84 3.06
CA ASP A 148 10.48 -8.47 2.48
C ASP A 148 11.46 -8.05 3.58
N ASP A 149 12.66 -8.61 3.63
CA ASP A 149 13.62 -8.43 4.73
C ASP A 149 14.33 -7.06 4.76
N GLY A 150 14.09 -6.19 3.78
CA GLY A 150 14.65 -4.84 3.74
C GLY A 150 14.41 -4.03 5.02
N THR A 151 15.48 -3.45 5.57
CA THR A 151 15.44 -2.71 6.85
C THR A 151 14.70 -1.37 6.77
N SER A 152 14.64 -0.78 5.56
CA SER A 152 13.84 0.43 5.29
C SER A 152 12.36 0.12 5.12
N ASN A 153 11.96 -1.15 5.00
CA ASN A 153 10.57 -1.51 4.75
C ASN A 153 9.69 -1.24 5.98
N MET A 154 8.43 -0.92 5.70
CA MET A 154 7.39 -0.82 6.70
C MET A 154 6.42 -1.99 6.53
N LYS A 155 6.31 -2.83 7.57
CA LYS A 155 5.47 -4.02 7.59
C LYS A 155 4.39 -3.88 8.65
N LEU A 156 3.14 -3.96 8.22
CA LEU A 156 1.99 -3.65 9.05
C LEU A 156 0.95 -4.76 8.94
N VAL A 157 0.46 -5.21 10.08
CA VAL A 157 -0.77 -5.98 10.19
C VAL A 157 -1.83 -5.07 10.80
N TYR A 158 -2.99 -4.99 10.17
CA TYR A 158 -4.21 -4.45 10.75
C TYR A 158 -5.21 -5.60 10.88
N ILE A 159 -5.54 -5.94 12.12
CA ILE A 159 -6.59 -6.91 12.43
C ILE A 159 -7.84 -6.18 12.92
N ALA A 160 -9.01 -6.58 12.44
CA ALA A 160 -10.30 -5.98 12.80
C ALA A 160 -11.37 -7.03 13.07
N GLY A 161 -12.14 -6.85 14.15
CA GLY A 161 -13.15 -7.78 14.66
C GLY A 161 -13.82 -7.26 15.94
N ASN A 162 -14.74 -8.02 16.54
CA ASN A 162 -15.59 -7.54 17.65
C ASN A 162 -15.70 -8.47 18.86
N GLU A 163 -15.03 -9.62 18.87
CA GLU A 163 -15.05 -10.57 19.98
C GLU A 163 -13.72 -10.59 20.78
N GLY A 164 -13.55 -11.56 21.68
CA GLY A 164 -12.35 -11.69 22.51
C GLY A 164 -11.08 -11.94 21.69
N PHE A 165 -10.06 -11.08 21.84
CA PHE A 165 -8.79 -11.17 21.09
C PHE A 165 -7.96 -12.42 21.44
N ASN A 166 -8.30 -13.09 22.54
CA ASN A 166 -7.61 -14.27 23.08
C ASN A 166 -8.33 -15.59 22.78
N GLN A 167 -9.29 -15.60 21.86
CA GLN A 167 -9.97 -16.81 21.44
C GLN A 167 -9.07 -17.77 20.64
N GLY A 168 -9.48 -19.04 20.62
CA GLY A 168 -8.76 -20.13 19.94
C GLY A 168 -7.58 -20.69 20.74
N GLY A 169 -6.91 -21.69 20.17
CA GLY A 169 -5.81 -22.40 20.83
C GLY A 169 -4.43 -21.72 20.72
N VAL A 170 -4.31 -20.66 19.92
CA VAL A 170 -3.03 -20.00 19.64
C VAL A 170 -2.90 -18.74 20.48
N ASN A 171 -1.86 -18.68 21.33
CA ASN A 171 -1.59 -17.51 22.15
C ASN A 171 -1.20 -16.29 21.29
N TYR A 172 -2.01 -15.24 21.34
CA TYR A 172 -1.79 -14.03 20.53
C TYR A 172 -0.48 -13.31 20.89
N LYS A 173 -0.04 -13.32 22.16
CA LYS A 173 1.22 -12.68 22.56
C LYS A 173 2.44 -13.36 21.94
N GLU A 174 2.40 -14.69 21.82
CA GLU A 174 3.45 -15.44 21.12
C GLU A 174 3.45 -15.16 19.62
N SER A 175 2.27 -15.17 18.99
CA SER A 175 2.13 -14.85 17.57
C SER A 175 2.62 -13.43 17.25
N ILE A 176 2.25 -12.46 18.07
CA ILE A 176 2.68 -11.07 17.94
C ILE A 176 4.19 -10.92 18.19
N ASN A 177 4.75 -11.62 19.18
CA ASN A 177 6.21 -11.60 19.39
C ASN A 177 6.96 -12.11 18.16
N LYS A 178 6.48 -13.19 17.53
CA LYS A 178 7.05 -13.70 16.28
C LYS A 178 6.92 -12.71 15.12
N ALA A 179 5.80 -12.00 15.03
CA ALA A 179 5.63 -10.92 14.05
C ALA A 179 6.66 -9.79 14.26
N LEU A 180 6.83 -9.35 15.52
CA LEU A 180 7.79 -8.30 15.88
C LEU A 180 9.24 -8.69 15.64
N GLN A 181 9.62 -9.96 15.85
CA GLN A 181 10.96 -10.47 15.50
C GLN A 181 11.26 -10.31 14.00
N ASN A 182 10.22 -10.26 13.15
CA ASN A 182 10.33 -10.02 11.70
C ASN A 182 10.07 -8.55 11.32
N ASN A 183 10.08 -7.63 12.29
CA ASN A 183 9.75 -6.21 12.16
C ASN A 183 8.34 -5.93 11.61
N ILE A 184 7.38 -6.83 11.88
CA ILE A 184 5.97 -6.68 11.53
C ILE A 184 5.22 -6.10 12.74
N TYR A 185 4.69 -4.90 12.59
CA TYR A 185 3.94 -4.21 13.65
C TYR A 185 2.46 -4.56 13.55
N VAL A 186 1.85 -4.88 14.69
CA VAL A 186 0.44 -5.32 14.75
C VAL A 186 -0.41 -4.20 15.34
N ASN A 187 -1.35 -3.71 14.55
CA ASN A 187 -2.37 -2.75 14.92
C ASN A 187 -3.72 -3.45 15.01
N THR A 188 -4.56 -3.02 15.95
CA THR A 188 -5.82 -3.69 16.25
C THR A 188 -6.97 -2.69 16.15
N ILE A 189 -8.06 -3.09 15.50
CA ILE A 189 -9.23 -2.25 15.29
C ILE A 189 -10.45 -2.98 15.84
N PHE A 190 -10.95 -2.56 16.99
CA PHE A 190 -12.13 -3.17 17.60
C PHE A 190 -13.42 -2.57 17.04
N CYS A 191 -14.30 -3.40 16.50
CA CYS A 191 -15.61 -3.01 15.99
C CYS A 191 -16.61 -2.94 17.16
N GLY A 192 -16.68 -1.78 17.82
CA GLY A 192 -17.56 -1.54 18.96
C GLY A 192 -17.05 -0.46 19.92
N ASN A 193 -17.56 -0.51 21.15
CA ASN A 193 -17.19 0.43 22.20
C ASN A 193 -15.73 0.27 22.64
N GLN A 194 -15.05 1.39 22.83
CA GLN A 194 -13.64 1.43 23.24
C GLN A 194 -13.37 0.65 24.53
N SER A 195 -14.21 0.83 25.56
CA SER A 195 -14.03 0.15 26.85
C SER A 195 -14.18 -1.37 26.72
N THR A 196 -15.10 -1.84 25.89
CA THR A 196 -15.29 -3.27 25.59
C THR A 196 -14.06 -3.83 24.89
N GLY A 197 -13.52 -3.15 23.87
CA GLY A 197 -12.31 -3.62 23.19
C GLY A 197 -11.10 -3.71 24.12
N VAL A 198 -10.97 -2.80 25.09
CA VAL A 198 -9.95 -2.91 26.15
C VAL A 198 -10.18 -4.15 27.02
N GLN A 199 -11.42 -4.41 27.45
CA GLN A 199 -11.76 -5.60 28.25
C GLN A 199 -11.53 -6.90 27.48
N LEU A 200 -11.80 -6.90 26.17
CA LEU A 200 -11.60 -8.02 25.26
C LEU A 200 -10.16 -8.12 24.72
N LEU A 201 -9.21 -7.41 25.34
CA LEU A 201 -7.77 -7.51 25.11
C LEU A 201 -7.27 -6.99 23.75
N TRP A 202 -8.10 -6.27 22.98
CA TRP A 202 -7.66 -5.65 21.72
C TRP A 202 -6.56 -4.63 21.96
N LYS A 203 -6.71 -3.78 22.98
CA LYS A 203 -5.65 -2.83 23.35
C LYS A 203 -4.37 -3.53 23.80
N ASP A 204 -4.48 -4.60 24.58
CA ASP A 204 -3.31 -5.39 25.02
C ASP A 204 -2.60 -6.03 23.81
N GLY A 205 -3.35 -6.53 22.82
CA GLY A 205 -2.81 -6.99 21.53
C GLY A 205 -2.04 -5.90 20.79
N ALA A 206 -2.61 -4.70 20.66
CA ALA A 206 -1.95 -3.56 20.00
C ALA A 206 -0.68 -3.11 20.73
N ASP A 207 -0.73 -3.00 22.06
CA ASP A 207 0.41 -2.64 22.90
C ASP A 207 1.53 -3.68 22.77
N ALA A 208 1.18 -4.98 22.83
CA ALA A 208 2.12 -6.07 22.62
C ALA A 208 2.75 -6.05 21.22
N GLY A 209 2.00 -5.61 20.20
CA GLY A 209 2.43 -5.49 18.81
C GLY A 209 3.17 -4.22 18.48
N LYS A 210 3.47 -3.35 19.48
CA LYS A 210 4.02 -2.01 19.29
C LYS A 210 3.25 -1.18 18.26
N GLY A 211 1.97 -1.45 18.10
CA GLY A 211 1.08 -0.78 17.16
C GLY A 211 0.14 0.18 17.88
N LYS A 212 -0.98 0.46 17.22
CA LYS A 212 -2.03 1.32 17.73
C LYS A 212 -3.33 0.53 17.89
N TYR A 213 -4.01 0.82 18.99
CA TYR A 213 -5.37 0.38 19.26
C TYR A 213 -6.35 1.43 18.76
N PHE A 214 -7.32 0.98 17.96
CA PHE A 214 -8.44 1.78 17.51
C PHE A 214 -9.74 1.08 17.87
N ASN A 215 -10.80 1.86 17.97
CA ASN A 215 -12.16 1.34 17.98
C ASN A 215 -12.99 2.13 16.96
N ILE A 216 -13.89 1.44 16.28
CA ILE A 216 -14.79 2.02 15.28
C ILE A 216 -16.21 1.56 15.55
N ASP A 217 -17.19 2.38 15.17
CA ASP A 217 -18.55 1.88 14.98
C ASP A 217 -18.63 1.31 13.56
N SER A 218 -18.57 -0.01 13.43
CA SER A 218 -18.58 -0.67 12.12
C SER A 218 -19.90 -0.49 11.37
N ASN A 219 -21.01 -0.24 12.07
CA ASN A 219 -22.32 -0.05 11.46
C ASN A 219 -22.61 1.41 11.12
N GLN A 220 -21.74 2.33 11.55
CA GLN A 220 -21.85 3.73 11.16
C GLN A 220 -21.59 3.87 9.66
N VAL A 221 -22.53 4.51 8.96
CA VAL A 221 -22.38 4.82 7.54
C VAL A 221 -21.22 5.80 7.36
N VAL A 222 -20.27 5.41 6.49
CA VAL A 222 -19.12 6.24 6.13
C VAL A 222 -19.62 7.56 5.54
N GLN A 223 -19.30 8.67 6.21
CA GLN A 223 -19.65 9.99 5.71
C GLN A 223 -18.65 10.43 4.64
N TYR A 224 -19.19 10.90 3.51
CA TYR A 224 -18.41 11.44 2.41
C TYR A 224 -18.70 12.93 2.27
N ILE A 225 -17.63 13.72 2.18
CA ILE A 225 -17.74 15.14 1.81
C ILE A 225 -17.77 15.19 0.28
N ALA A 226 -18.94 15.48 -0.29
CA ALA A 226 -19.08 15.70 -1.72
C ALA A 226 -18.31 16.96 -2.13
N THR A 227 -17.61 16.90 -3.25
CA THR A 227 -16.79 18.03 -3.72
C THR A 227 -17.19 18.48 -5.13
N PRO A 228 -16.97 19.76 -5.48
CA PRO A 228 -17.20 20.24 -6.85
C PRO A 228 -16.23 19.65 -7.89
N TYR A 229 -15.24 18.86 -7.45
CA TYR A 229 -14.22 18.27 -8.31
C TYR A 229 -14.53 16.80 -8.68
N ASP A 230 -15.42 16.14 -7.95
CA ASP A 230 -15.72 14.72 -8.11
C ASP A 230 -16.16 14.37 -9.54
N ASP A 231 -17.02 15.19 -10.17
CA ASP A 231 -17.47 14.97 -11.56
C ASP A 231 -16.36 15.10 -12.59
N GLN A 232 -15.43 16.05 -12.37
CA GLN A 232 -14.32 16.26 -13.28
C GLN A 232 -13.33 15.10 -13.20
N ILE A 233 -13.06 14.61 -11.99
CA ILE A 233 -12.22 13.43 -11.78
C ILE A 233 -12.90 12.18 -12.35
N SER A 234 -14.21 12.01 -12.17
CA SER A 234 -14.94 10.88 -12.77
C SER A 234 -14.85 10.89 -14.30
N LYS A 235 -14.99 12.05 -14.95
CA LYS A 235 -14.78 12.15 -16.41
C LYS A 235 -13.35 11.80 -16.82
N CYS A 236 -12.36 12.17 -16.00
CA CYS A 236 -10.98 11.76 -16.24
C CYS A 236 -10.79 10.25 -16.08
N ASN A 237 -11.49 9.61 -15.15
CA ASN A 237 -11.51 8.16 -15.01
C ASN A 237 -12.06 7.47 -16.27
N ASP A 238 -13.16 7.96 -16.83
CA ASP A 238 -13.71 7.37 -18.05
C ASP A 238 -12.71 7.50 -19.22
N LYS A 239 -11.99 8.62 -19.31
CA LYS A 239 -10.92 8.82 -20.30
C LYS A 239 -9.72 7.91 -20.04
N ILE A 240 -9.25 7.78 -18.79
CA ILE A 240 -8.05 6.95 -18.51
C ILE A 240 -8.31 5.49 -18.90
N ASN A 241 -9.55 5.02 -18.79
CA ASN A 241 -9.97 3.66 -19.15
C ASN A 241 -9.78 3.34 -20.64
N THR A 242 -9.85 4.33 -21.53
CA THR A 242 -9.66 4.14 -22.98
C THR A 242 -8.17 3.97 -23.35
N THR A 243 -7.27 4.33 -22.43
CA THR A 243 -5.82 4.28 -22.66
C THR A 243 -5.23 2.90 -22.38
N TYR A 244 -5.94 1.98 -21.73
CA TYR A 244 -5.43 0.63 -21.44
C TYR A 244 -5.49 -0.29 -22.66
N VAL A 245 -4.40 -1.02 -22.88
CA VAL A 245 -4.21 -1.96 -23.98
C VAL A 245 -3.90 -3.33 -23.37
N GLY A 246 -4.93 -4.17 -23.25
CA GLY A 246 -4.77 -5.54 -22.73
C GLY A 246 -3.83 -6.37 -23.62
N TYR A 247 -2.89 -7.12 -23.06
CA TYR A 247 -2.05 -8.05 -23.82
C TYR A 247 -1.91 -9.40 -23.09
N GLY A 248 -1.50 -10.42 -23.85
CA GLY A 248 -1.34 -11.78 -23.36
C GLY A 248 -2.66 -12.42 -22.92
N TYR A 249 -2.54 -13.57 -22.26
CA TYR A 249 -3.69 -14.37 -21.83
C TYR A 249 -4.63 -13.64 -20.85
N LEU A 250 -4.09 -12.75 -20.01
CA LEU A 250 -4.85 -12.03 -18.98
C LEU A 250 -5.37 -10.66 -19.44
N GLY A 251 -4.95 -10.17 -20.60
CA GLY A 251 -5.19 -8.79 -21.05
C GLY A 251 -6.67 -8.39 -21.06
N GLU A 252 -7.52 -9.23 -21.64
CA GLU A 252 -8.96 -8.97 -21.77
C GLU A 252 -9.67 -9.06 -20.40
N SER A 253 -9.42 -10.14 -19.65
CA SER A 253 -10.07 -10.37 -18.35
C SER A 253 -9.67 -9.32 -17.31
N LYS A 254 -8.40 -8.89 -17.29
CA LYS A 254 -7.93 -7.83 -16.37
C LYS A 254 -8.45 -6.45 -16.76
N LYS A 255 -8.52 -6.13 -18.06
CA LYS A 255 -9.16 -4.89 -18.53
C LYS A 255 -10.64 -4.85 -18.15
N MET A 256 -11.35 -5.99 -18.24
CA MET A 256 -12.73 -6.10 -17.78
C MET A 256 -12.84 -5.99 -16.26
N SER A 257 -11.97 -6.67 -15.50
CA SER A 257 -11.95 -6.59 -14.04
C SER A 257 -11.74 -5.14 -13.55
N GLN A 258 -10.87 -4.36 -14.21
CA GLN A 258 -10.71 -2.93 -13.93
C GLN A 258 -12.04 -2.16 -14.05
N ALA A 259 -12.82 -2.40 -15.11
CA ALA A 259 -14.10 -1.74 -15.32
C ALA A 259 -15.14 -2.17 -14.28
N VAL A 260 -15.13 -3.45 -13.87
CA VAL A 260 -15.95 -3.93 -12.75
C VAL A 260 -15.55 -3.25 -11.45
N GLN A 261 -14.25 -3.01 -11.20
CA GLN A 261 -13.81 -2.29 -10.00
C GLN A 261 -14.20 -0.80 -10.03
N ASP A 262 -14.29 -0.18 -11.20
CA ASP A 262 -14.91 1.16 -11.33
C ASP A 262 -16.38 1.14 -10.90
N GLN A 263 -17.14 0.14 -11.34
CA GLN A 263 -18.55 -0.01 -10.98
C GLN A 263 -18.74 -0.32 -9.49
N ASN A 264 -17.89 -1.18 -8.91
CA ASN A 264 -17.89 -1.49 -7.48
C ASN A 264 -17.62 -0.24 -6.63
N ALA A 265 -16.63 0.58 -7.02
CA ALA A 265 -16.33 1.82 -6.31
C ALA A 265 -17.52 2.80 -6.42
N GLU A 266 -18.13 2.92 -7.60
CA GLU A 266 -19.30 3.75 -7.85
C GLU A 266 -20.53 3.31 -7.05
N SER A 267 -20.77 2.00 -6.94
CA SER A 267 -21.91 1.47 -6.18
C SER A 267 -21.81 1.76 -4.68
N VAL A 268 -20.59 1.98 -4.17
CA VAL A 268 -20.40 2.43 -2.79
C VAL A 268 -20.70 3.92 -2.67
N SER A 269 -20.03 4.77 -3.44
CA SER A 269 -20.35 6.19 -3.56
C SER A 269 -19.58 6.87 -4.70
N LYS A 270 -20.07 8.04 -5.13
CA LYS A 270 -19.34 8.93 -6.05
C LYS A 270 -17.96 9.33 -5.50
N SER A 271 -17.87 9.54 -4.19
CA SER A 271 -16.62 9.88 -3.52
C SER A 271 -15.63 8.71 -3.59
N ASN A 272 -16.10 7.47 -3.39
CA ASN A 272 -15.27 6.27 -3.51
C ASN A 272 -14.79 6.02 -4.95
N LYS A 273 -15.65 6.22 -5.96
CA LYS A 273 -15.26 6.24 -7.38
C LYS A 273 -14.15 7.28 -7.65
N THR A 274 -14.28 8.45 -7.04
CA THR A 274 -13.29 9.53 -7.17
C THR A 274 -11.96 9.15 -6.52
N GLU A 275 -11.96 8.58 -5.31
CA GLU A 275 -10.75 8.08 -4.66
C GLU A 275 -10.03 7.02 -5.52
N ARG A 276 -10.77 6.09 -6.11
CA ARG A 276 -10.21 5.10 -7.04
C ARG A 276 -9.55 5.75 -8.24
N ALA A 277 -10.22 6.72 -8.87
CA ALA A 277 -9.67 7.46 -10.00
C ALA A 277 -8.36 8.17 -9.62
N VAL A 278 -8.29 8.73 -8.41
CA VAL A 278 -7.06 9.29 -7.87
C VAL A 278 -5.99 8.21 -7.73
N SER A 279 -6.29 7.03 -7.17
CA SER A 279 -5.32 5.93 -7.06
C SER A 279 -4.76 5.49 -8.42
N LYS A 280 -5.60 5.41 -9.46
CA LYS A 280 -5.20 5.07 -10.85
C LYS A 280 -4.25 6.09 -11.49
N SER A 281 -4.25 7.31 -10.97
CA SER A 281 -3.32 8.35 -11.41
C SER A 281 -1.94 8.25 -10.76
N LYS A 282 -1.78 7.44 -9.70
CA LYS A 282 -0.53 7.30 -8.96
C LYS A 282 0.35 6.21 -9.54
N ALA A 283 1.67 6.37 -9.39
CA ALA A 283 2.68 5.44 -9.88
C ALA A 283 2.63 4.03 -9.26
N VAL A 284 1.89 3.86 -8.16
CA VAL A 284 1.74 2.56 -7.47
C VAL A 284 0.68 1.68 -8.13
N TYR A 285 -0.22 2.27 -8.92
CA TYR A 285 -1.21 1.53 -9.70
C TYR A 285 -0.53 0.98 -10.96
N LYS A 286 -0.10 -0.28 -10.86
CA LYS A 286 0.80 -0.96 -11.79
C LYS A 286 0.09 -2.11 -12.49
N ASN A 287 0.06 -2.08 -13.83
CA ASN A 287 -0.64 -3.09 -14.64
C ASN A 287 0.26 -3.75 -15.69
N GLU A 288 1.58 -3.71 -15.53
CA GLU A 288 2.53 -4.22 -16.53
C GLU A 288 2.34 -5.69 -16.89
N SER A 289 1.65 -6.49 -16.07
CA SER A 289 1.39 -7.91 -16.36
C SER A 289 0.34 -8.13 -17.45
N TRP A 290 -0.48 -7.11 -17.76
CA TRP A 290 -1.61 -7.24 -18.68
C TRP A 290 -1.87 -5.98 -19.52
N ASP A 291 -1.34 -4.80 -19.16
CA ASP A 291 -1.45 -3.56 -19.94
C ASP A 291 -0.15 -3.23 -20.67
N LEU A 292 -0.22 -3.13 -22.00
CA LEU A 292 0.93 -2.94 -22.86
C LEU A 292 1.56 -1.55 -22.69
N VAL A 293 0.77 -0.54 -22.33
CA VAL A 293 1.28 0.81 -22.07
C VAL A 293 2.18 0.81 -20.83
N ASP A 294 1.73 0.21 -19.72
CA ASP A 294 2.56 0.04 -18.52
C ASP A 294 3.75 -0.90 -18.78
N LYS A 295 3.54 -1.97 -19.53
CA LYS A 295 4.62 -2.91 -19.88
C LYS A 295 5.76 -2.24 -20.64
N VAL A 296 5.45 -1.36 -21.59
CA VAL A 296 6.46 -0.61 -22.38
C VAL A 296 7.20 0.43 -21.54
N LYS A 297 6.58 1.00 -20.51
CA LYS A 297 7.29 1.87 -19.54
C LYS A 297 8.39 1.12 -18.79
N GLN A 298 8.17 -0.16 -18.49
CA GLN A 298 9.14 -1.02 -17.81
C GLN A 298 10.17 -1.63 -18.77
N ASP A 299 9.73 -2.09 -19.95
CA ASP A 299 10.55 -2.74 -20.97
C ASP A 299 10.24 -2.15 -22.34
N LYS A 300 11.11 -1.23 -22.79
CA LYS A 300 10.96 -0.52 -24.09
C LYS A 300 10.90 -1.47 -25.29
N ASP A 301 11.42 -2.69 -25.15
CA ASP A 301 11.44 -3.69 -26.21
C ASP A 301 10.26 -4.68 -26.13
N ALA A 302 9.32 -4.50 -25.20
CA ALA A 302 8.21 -5.43 -24.97
C ALA A 302 7.41 -5.75 -26.25
N ILE A 303 7.05 -4.74 -27.03
CA ILE A 303 6.30 -4.91 -28.29
C ILE A 303 7.08 -5.76 -29.30
N THR A 304 8.41 -5.66 -29.31
CA THR A 304 9.25 -6.44 -30.21
C THR A 304 9.27 -7.92 -29.83
N LYS A 305 9.15 -8.23 -28.53
CA LYS A 305 9.21 -9.57 -27.94
C LYS A 305 7.87 -10.32 -27.96
N LEU A 306 6.75 -9.60 -28.01
CA LEU A 306 5.42 -10.19 -28.02
C LEU A 306 5.13 -10.96 -29.31
N LYS A 307 4.45 -12.10 -29.15
CA LYS A 307 3.90 -12.85 -30.27
C LYS A 307 2.61 -12.19 -30.77
N LYS A 308 2.27 -12.44 -32.03
CA LYS A 308 1.07 -11.86 -32.66
C LYS A 308 -0.21 -12.26 -31.92
N GLU A 309 -0.25 -13.49 -31.41
CA GLU A 309 -1.42 -14.04 -30.70
C GLU A 309 -1.62 -13.42 -29.32
N GLU A 310 -0.58 -12.80 -28.75
CA GLU A 310 -0.63 -12.11 -27.46
C GLU A 310 -1.12 -10.65 -27.59
N LEU A 311 -1.25 -10.13 -28.80
CA LEU A 311 -1.77 -8.79 -29.04
C LEU A 311 -3.31 -8.79 -29.05
N PRO A 312 -3.95 -7.66 -28.66
CA PRO A 312 -5.35 -7.41 -28.95
C PRO A 312 -5.70 -7.71 -30.40
N LYS A 313 -6.89 -8.27 -30.66
CA LYS A 313 -7.38 -8.57 -32.02
C LYS A 313 -7.22 -7.39 -32.98
N GLU A 314 -7.51 -6.19 -32.50
CA GLU A 314 -7.37 -4.91 -33.22
C GLU A 314 -5.93 -4.58 -33.66
N TYR A 315 -4.92 -5.15 -33.00
CA TYR A 315 -3.49 -4.90 -33.27
C TYR A 315 -2.79 -6.06 -34.00
N GLN A 316 -3.42 -7.24 -34.10
CA GLN A 316 -2.82 -8.41 -34.74
C GLN A 316 -2.49 -8.20 -36.24
N ASN A 317 -3.21 -7.30 -36.91
CA ASN A 317 -2.99 -6.97 -38.32
C ASN A 317 -2.11 -5.73 -38.54
N LYS A 318 -1.54 -5.16 -37.46
CA LYS A 318 -0.65 -4.00 -37.51
C LYS A 318 0.81 -4.44 -37.46
N SER A 319 1.69 -3.63 -38.04
CA SER A 319 3.13 -3.74 -37.87
C SER A 319 3.56 -3.39 -36.45
N LYS A 320 4.76 -3.82 -36.05
CA LYS A 320 5.31 -3.51 -34.73
C LYS A 320 5.53 -2.00 -34.55
N GLU A 321 5.89 -1.31 -35.62
CA GLU A 321 6.09 0.13 -35.67
C GLU A 321 4.77 0.88 -35.44
N GLU A 322 3.67 0.46 -36.08
CA GLU A 322 2.33 1.02 -35.84
C GLU A 322 1.88 0.79 -34.40
N ILE A 323 2.11 -0.41 -33.84
CA ILE A 323 1.74 -0.70 -32.44
C ILE A 323 2.55 0.17 -31.48
N LYS A 324 3.86 0.36 -31.73
CA LYS A 324 4.72 1.27 -30.95
C LYS A 324 4.18 2.68 -30.96
N GLN A 325 3.77 3.19 -32.12
CA GLN A 325 3.19 4.52 -32.23
C GLN A 325 1.87 4.64 -31.43
N ILE A 326 0.94 3.69 -31.61
CA ILE A 326 -0.35 3.71 -30.90
C ILE A 326 -0.15 3.65 -29.38
N VAL A 327 0.74 2.77 -28.90
CA VAL A 327 1.04 2.63 -27.47
C VAL A 327 1.69 3.90 -26.92
N ALA A 328 2.58 4.55 -27.68
CA ALA A 328 3.18 5.82 -27.29
C ALA A 328 2.15 6.96 -27.21
N GLU A 329 1.23 7.06 -28.18
CA GLU A 329 0.13 8.03 -28.17
C GLU A 329 -0.76 7.84 -26.94
N LYS A 330 -1.15 6.58 -26.64
CA LYS A 330 -1.91 6.25 -25.42
C LYS A 330 -1.15 6.57 -24.13
N ALA A 331 0.17 6.37 -24.11
CA ALA A 331 1.00 6.73 -22.96
C ALA A 331 0.98 8.24 -22.70
N VAL A 332 1.14 9.07 -23.74
CA VAL A 332 1.07 10.53 -23.65
C VAL A 332 -0.32 11.00 -23.21
N GLU A 333 -1.38 10.43 -23.79
CA GLU A 333 -2.76 10.72 -23.40
C GLU A 333 -2.99 10.38 -21.91
N ARG A 334 -2.57 9.18 -21.48
CA ARG A 334 -2.69 8.74 -20.09
C ARG A 334 -1.97 9.69 -19.14
N GLU A 335 -0.72 10.07 -19.44
CA GLU A 335 0.04 10.99 -18.61
C GLU A 335 -0.62 12.36 -18.47
N LYS A 336 -1.24 12.87 -19.55
CA LYS A 336 -2.01 14.12 -19.50
C LYS A 336 -3.22 13.99 -18.56
N ILE A 337 -3.97 12.90 -18.66
CA ILE A 337 -5.15 12.63 -17.81
C ILE A 337 -4.72 12.46 -16.34
N GLN A 338 -3.62 11.73 -16.09
CA GLN A 338 -3.10 11.52 -14.73
C GLN A 338 -2.67 12.83 -14.06
N LYS A 339 -2.10 13.76 -14.83
CA LYS A 339 -1.78 15.12 -14.34
C LYS A 339 -3.04 15.90 -14.00
N GLU A 340 -4.04 15.89 -14.86
CA GLU A 340 -5.35 16.53 -14.61
C GLU A 340 -6.02 15.98 -13.34
N ILE A 341 -6.04 14.65 -13.18
CA ILE A 341 -6.53 14.00 -11.95
C ILE A 341 -5.74 14.47 -10.73
N SER A 342 -4.42 14.53 -10.81
CA SER A 342 -3.57 14.94 -9.68
C SER A 342 -3.82 16.38 -9.24
N GLU A 343 -4.00 17.30 -10.20
CA GLU A 343 -4.33 18.70 -9.91
C GLU A 343 -5.72 18.84 -9.28
N LEU A 344 -6.71 18.12 -9.80
CA LEU A 344 -8.06 18.09 -9.24
C LEU A 344 -8.10 17.44 -7.85
N ALA A 345 -7.35 16.35 -7.65
CA ALA A 345 -7.25 15.63 -6.39
C ALA A 345 -6.69 16.53 -5.27
N LYS A 346 -5.72 17.39 -5.58
CA LYS A 346 -5.19 18.36 -4.62
C LYS A 346 -6.27 19.35 -4.18
N LYS A 347 -6.99 19.96 -5.12
CA LYS A 347 -8.10 20.88 -4.83
C LYS A 347 -9.23 20.19 -4.05
N ARG A 348 -9.50 18.93 -4.40
CA ARG A 348 -10.46 18.08 -3.69
C ARG A 348 -10.06 17.85 -2.24
N GLN A 349 -8.79 17.49 -1.98
CA GLN A 349 -8.31 17.28 -0.62
C GLN A 349 -8.34 18.57 0.19
N GLU A 350 -7.91 19.70 -0.37
CA GLU A 350 -7.98 21.01 0.28
C GLU A 350 -9.42 21.39 0.69
N PHE A 351 -10.40 21.08 -0.17
CA PHE A 351 -11.82 21.28 0.14
C PHE A 351 -12.30 20.36 1.27
N ILE A 352 -11.97 19.06 1.19
CA ILE A 352 -12.33 18.08 2.22
C ILE A 352 -11.75 18.48 3.58
N ASP A 353 -10.49 18.88 3.64
CA ASP A 353 -9.81 19.30 4.87
C ASP A 353 -10.45 20.57 5.47
N ALA A 354 -10.92 21.49 4.63
CA ALA A 354 -11.62 22.69 5.07
C ALA A 354 -13.02 22.39 5.63
N GLU A 355 -13.76 21.49 4.99
CA GLU A 355 -15.10 21.08 5.45
C GLU A 355 -15.03 20.17 6.68
N ALA A 356 -14.06 19.26 6.75
CA ALA A 356 -13.88 18.34 7.88
C ALA A 356 -13.59 19.07 9.20
N LYS A 357 -13.01 20.29 9.16
CA LYS A 357 -12.82 21.12 10.37
C LYS A 357 -14.13 21.66 10.95
N LYS A 358 -15.22 21.67 10.17
CA LYS A 358 -16.54 22.18 10.59
C LYS A 358 -17.37 21.13 11.30
N THR A 359 -17.01 19.86 11.19
CA THR A 359 -17.75 18.73 11.78
C THR A 359 -16.82 17.93 12.69
N LYS A 360 -17.35 17.40 13.79
CA LYS A 360 -16.65 16.35 14.54
C LYS A 360 -16.95 15.03 13.85
N SER A 361 -16.01 14.53 13.07
CA SER A 361 -16.07 13.18 12.52
C SER A 361 -15.64 12.17 13.58
N GLN A 362 -16.43 11.11 13.75
CA GLN A 362 -16.01 9.90 14.46
C GLN A 362 -15.02 9.11 13.59
N ASP A 363 -14.12 8.35 14.22
CA ASP A 363 -13.15 7.52 13.50
C ASP A 363 -13.83 6.32 12.82
N ASP A 364 -13.42 6.05 11.58
CA ASP A 364 -13.76 4.85 10.83
C ASP A 364 -12.51 4.03 10.50
N LEU A 365 -12.69 2.87 9.87
CA LEU A 365 -11.59 1.96 9.52
C LEU A 365 -10.46 2.67 8.74
N GLY A 366 -10.81 3.52 7.78
CA GLY A 366 -9.84 4.21 6.93
C GLY A 366 -9.01 5.21 7.71
N ASN A 367 -9.66 6.03 8.53
CA ASN A 367 -8.97 7.03 9.36
C ASN A 367 -8.05 6.37 10.41
N ALA A 368 -8.49 5.27 11.02
CA ALA A 368 -7.68 4.48 11.95
C ALA A 368 -6.39 3.96 11.28
N ILE A 369 -6.52 3.35 10.10
CA ILE A 369 -5.39 2.82 9.34
C ILE A 369 -4.46 3.96 8.87
N SER A 370 -5.01 4.98 8.22
CA SER A 370 -4.25 6.09 7.65
C SER A 370 -3.47 6.89 8.71
N SER A 371 -4.07 7.15 9.87
CA SER A 371 -3.40 7.86 10.98
C SER A 371 -2.27 7.05 11.60
N SER A 372 -2.46 5.73 11.76
CA SER A 372 -1.42 4.80 12.23
C SER A 372 -0.23 4.76 11.26
N ILE A 373 -0.52 4.58 9.97
CA ILE A 373 0.48 4.56 8.89
C ILE A 373 1.32 5.83 8.94
N VAL A 374 0.69 7.01 8.94
CA VAL A 374 1.38 8.31 8.96
C VAL A 374 2.28 8.45 10.19
N THR A 375 1.80 8.01 11.35
CA THR A 375 2.57 8.09 12.60
C THR A 375 3.81 7.19 12.56
N LEU A 376 3.64 5.93 12.12
CA LEU A 376 4.77 5.00 12.02
C LEU A 376 5.75 5.41 10.92
N ALA A 377 5.24 5.87 9.77
CA ALA A 377 6.04 6.33 8.65
C ALA A 377 7.03 7.43 9.10
N LYS A 378 6.54 8.45 9.83
CA LYS A 378 7.39 9.50 10.41
C LYS A 378 8.46 8.93 11.35
N ALA A 379 8.09 7.99 12.22
CA ALA A 379 9.01 7.35 13.15
C ALA A 379 10.10 6.52 12.43
N LYS A 380 9.81 6.00 11.24
CA LYS A 380 10.75 5.24 10.40
C LYS A 380 11.49 6.10 9.36
N GLY A 381 11.37 7.44 9.43
CA GLY A 381 12.09 8.36 8.55
C GLY A 381 11.45 8.61 7.18
N TYR A 382 10.20 8.22 6.99
CA TYR A 382 9.46 8.59 5.79
C TYR A 382 8.98 10.04 5.87
N THR A 383 8.95 10.72 4.72
CA THR A 383 8.31 12.02 4.54
C THR A 383 6.94 11.86 3.89
N ILE A 384 6.09 12.87 4.02
CA ILE A 384 4.74 12.91 3.45
C ILE A 384 4.71 14.05 2.43
N GLU A 385 4.22 13.76 1.23
CA GLU A 385 4.04 14.73 0.13
C GLU A 385 2.58 15.00 -0.20
#